data_AF-A0A8J7MDD2-F1
#
_entry.id   AF-A0A8J7MDD2-F1
#
_cell.length_a   1.000
_cell.length_b   1.000
_cell.length_c   1.000
_cell.angle_alpha   90.00
_cell.angle_beta   90.00
_cell.angle_gamma   90.00
#
_symmetry.space_group_name_H-M   'P 1'
#
loop_
_entity.id
_entity.type
_entity.pdbx_description
1 polymer ?
#
loop_
_entity_poly.entity_id
_entity_poly.type
_entity_poly.pdbx_seq_one_letter_code
_entity_poly.pdbx_strand_id
1 'polypeptide(L)'
;MRLATLFVILLSAPTSHSQTLSPNKSFAVEYRKAGASESDVDFIRTSDKKVLYQAFSSGVGGQGYEEIVWSPDSRYLAVTTRGTKTTVSLEIYRFEAGGVTQVKIPDYRLNLLGRHNLVSGGRYSFARQITWTGSTLTFSSEGSLLDGVSNPRDSPENWYRYQIKLDIYGGSAELSKVVDLK
;
A
#
# COMPACT_ATOMS: atom_id res chain seq x y z
N MET A 1 5.90 -18.30 60.69
CA MET A 1 5.56 -18.43 59.26
C MET A 1 5.08 -17.07 58.75
N ARG A 2 5.88 -16.38 57.93
CA ARG A 2 5.45 -15.16 57.21
C ARG A 2 5.29 -15.54 55.74
N LEU A 3 4.07 -15.43 55.20
CA LEU A 3 3.82 -15.56 53.78
C LEU A 3 4.35 -14.30 53.07
N ALA A 4 5.22 -14.48 52.08
CA ALA A 4 5.59 -13.45 51.14
C ALA A 4 4.59 -13.45 49.98
N THR A 5 3.79 -12.40 49.87
CA THR A 5 2.89 -12.17 48.73
C THR A 5 3.73 -11.75 47.52
N LEU A 6 3.77 -12.62 46.51
CA LEU A 6 4.43 -12.35 45.23
C LEU A 6 3.54 -11.41 44.39
N PHE A 7 3.99 -10.17 44.18
CA PHE A 7 3.37 -9.25 43.23
C PHE A 7 3.85 -9.62 41.82
N VAL A 8 2.96 -10.20 41.01
CA VAL A 8 3.20 -10.37 39.57
C VAL A 8 2.87 -9.04 38.89
N ILE A 9 3.90 -8.28 38.54
CA ILE A 9 3.76 -7.11 37.67
C ILE A 9 3.60 -7.66 36.24
N LEU A 10 2.38 -7.63 35.72
CA LEU A 10 2.10 -7.80 34.30
C LEU A 10 2.68 -6.59 33.56
N LEU A 11 3.92 -6.72 33.08
CA LEU A 11 4.50 -5.82 32.09
C LEU A 11 3.75 -6.03 30.77
N SER A 12 2.77 -5.17 30.48
CA SER A 12 2.25 -5.05 29.12
C SER A 12 3.40 -4.58 28.23
N ALA A 13 3.78 -5.41 27.25
CA ALA A 13 4.79 -5.03 26.27
C ALA A 13 4.32 -3.76 25.54
N PRO A 14 5.22 -2.80 25.25
CA PRO A 14 4.86 -1.61 24.49
C PRO A 14 4.39 -2.05 23.10
N THR A 15 3.14 -1.76 22.76
CA THR A 15 2.65 -1.86 21.39
C THR A 15 3.46 -0.89 20.55
N SER A 16 4.25 -1.40 19.61
CA SER A 16 4.99 -0.58 18.65
C SER A 16 3.97 0.13 17.75
N HIS A 17 3.82 1.44 17.93
CA HIS A 17 3.01 2.28 17.06
C HIS A 17 3.95 2.95 16.07
N SER A 18 3.75 2.70 14.78
CA SER A 18 4.37 3.48 13.71
C SER A 18 3.36 4.50 13.22
N GLN A 19 3.79 5.73 12.96
CA GLN A 19 2.93 6.81 12.48
C GLN A 19 3.59 7.50 11.29
N THR A 20 2.79 7.87 10.29
CA THR A 20 3.20 8.81 9.24
C THR A 20 2.24 10.00 9.20
N LEU A 21 2.77 11.20 8.96
CA LEU A 21 2.01 12.45 8.90
C LEU A 21 1.91 12.94 7.46
N SER A 22 0.77 13.52 7.12
CA SER A 22 0.65 14.27 5.86
C SER A 22 1.60 15.47 5.84
N PRO A 23 2.04 15.96 4.66
CA PRO A 23 2.97 17.09 4.56
C PRO A 23 2.55 18.34 5.33
N ASN A 24 1.26 18.68 5.29
CA ASN A 24 0.69 19.80 6.04
C ASN A 24 0.32 19.45 7.50
N LYS A 25 0.55 18.20 7.93
CA LYS A 25 0.26 17.64 9.25
C LYS A 25 -1.23 17.66 9.64
N SER A 26 -2.16 17.83 8.70
CA SER A 26 -3.61 17.76 8.99
C SER A 26 -4.13 16.34 9.17
N PHE A 27 -3.40 15.35 8.66
CA PHE A 27 -3.75 13.94 8.76
C PHE A 27 -2.57 13.09 9.23
N ALA A 28 -2.90 11.96 9.87
CA ALA A 28 -1.96 10.95 10.29
C ALA A 28 -2.47 9.56 9.89
N VAL A 29 -1.55 8.62 9.69
CA VAL A 29 -1.85 7.20 9.53
C VAL A 29 -1.07 6.47 10.60
N GLU A 30 -1.79 5.73 11.45
CA GLU A 30 -1.24 4.99 12.58
C GLU A 30 -1.45 3.50 12.40
N TYR A 31 -0.39 2.73 12.66
CA TYR A 31 -0.43 1.27 12.65
C TYR A 31 -0.60 0.75 14.07
N ARG A 32 -1.66 -0.01 14.28
CA ARG A 32 -1.84 -0.81 15.50
C ARG A 32 -1.71 -2.27 15.13
N LYS A 33 -0.73 -2.94 15.74
CA LYS A 33 -0.55 -4.38 15.56
C LYS A 33 -1.80 -5.10 16.09
N ALA A 34 -2.53 -5.75 15.20
CA ALA A 34 -3.73 -6.53 15.52
C ALA A 34 -3.41 -8.03 15.71
N GLY A 35 -2.32 -8.52 15.11
CA GLY A 35 -1.90 -9.92 15.23
C GLY A 35 -0.48 -10.19 14.72
N ALA A 36 -0.15 -11.47 14.50
CA ALA A 36 1.17 -11.88 14.00
C ALA A 36 1.44 -11.42 12.56
N SER A 37 0.37 -11.31 11.75
CA SER A 37 0.42 -10.97 10.32
C SER A 37 -0.49 -9.81 9.92
N GLU A 38 -1.10 -9.14 10.90
CA GLU A 38 -2.20 -8.20 10.69
C GLU A 38 -1.97 -6.90 11.46
N SER A 39 -2.27 -5.78 10.80
CA SER A 39 -2.28 -4.46 11.40
C SER A 39 -3.59 -3.76 11.08
N ASP A 40 -4.22 -3.21 12.12
CA ASP A 40 -5.21 -2.16 11.95
C ASP A 40 -4.46 -0.90 11.53
N VAL A 41 -5.03 -0.20 10.55
CA VAL A 41 -4.48 1.07 10.09
C VAL A 41 -5.54 2.15 10.30
N ASP A 42 -5.28 3.05 11.23
CA ASP A 42 -6.20 4.13 11.56
C ASP A 42 -5.77 5.40 10.84
N PHE A 43 -6.72 5.98 10.10
CA PHE A 43 -6.53 7.21 9.33
C PHE A 43 -7.16 8.34 10.13
N ILE A 44 -6.34 9.27 10.60
CA ILE A 44 -6.68 10.16 11.71
C ILE A 44 -6.59 11.61 11.25
N ARG A 45 -7.59 12.42 11.65
CA ARG A 45 -7.49 13.88 11.60
C ARG A 45 -6.75 14.39 12.82
N THR A 46 -5.68 15.14 12.62
CA THR A 46 -4.76 15.50 13.72
C THR A 46 -5.33 16.58 14.64
N SER A 47 -6.20 17.46 14.14
CA SER A 47 -6.75 18.58 14.90
C SER A 47 -7.56 18.14 16.13
N ASP A 48 -8.25 17.00 16.04
CA ASP A 48 -9.14 16.47 17.07
C ASP A 48 -8.90 14.98 17.37
N LYS A 49 -7.85 14.39 16.78
CA LYS A 49 -7.50 12.97 16.89
C LYS A 49 -8.64 12.02 16.49
N LYS A 50 -9.56 12.48 15.64
CA LYS A 50 -10.68 11.66 15.18
C LYS A 50 -10.21 10.64 14.15
N VAL A 51 -10.51 9.37 14.37
CA VAL A 51 -10.39 8.32 13.35
C VAL A 51 -11.44 8.59 12.27
N LEU A 52 -10.98 8.88 11.06
CA LEU A 52 -11.79 9.14 9.87
C LEU A 52 -12.11 7.86 9.10
N TYR A 53 -11.19 6.90 9.14
CA TYR A 53 -11.30 5.63 8.45
C TYR A 53 -10.39 4.60 9.11
N GLN A 54 -10.81 3.34 9.07
CA GLN A 54 -10.03 2.20 9.54
C GLN A 54 -9.88 1.23 8.39
N ALA A 55 -8.63 0.94 8.03
CA ALA A 55 -8.26 -0.06 7.06
C ALA A 55 -7.65 -1.28 7.75
N PHE A 56 -7.65 -2.41 7.06
CA PHE A 56 -6.97 -3.62 7.50
C PHE A 56 -5.84 -3.92 6.52
N SER A 57 -4.62 -4.03 7.04
CA SER A 57 -3.49 -4.50 6.25
C SER A 57 -3.10 -5.88 6.74
N SER A 58 -3.20 -6.87 5.84
CA SER A 58 -2.60 -8.18 6.02
C SER A 58 -1.37 -8.28 5.14
N GLY A 59 -0.25 -8.70 5.74
CA GLY A 59 1.02 -8.84 5.04
C GLY A 59 1.73 -10.10 5.52
N VAL A 60 2.32 -10.85 4.58
CA VAL A 60 3.18 -12.00 4.94
C VAL A 60 4.33 -11.48 5.82
N GLY A 61 4.33 -11.87 7.10
CA GLY A 61 5.33 -11.44 8.09
C GLY A 61 4.92 -10.26 8.98
N GLY A 62 3.65 -9.85 8.98
CA GLY A 62 3.13 -8.83 9.91
C GLY A 62 3.58 -7.41 9.63
N GLN A 63 4.17 -7.18 8.46
CA GLN A 63 4.46 -5.85 7.95
C GLN A 63 3.17 -5.29 7.35
N GLY A 64 2.83 -4.03 7.66
CA GLY A 64 1.66 -3.34 7.11
C GLY A 64 1.82 -3.05 5.61
N TYR A 65 1.56 -1.81 5.20
CA TYR A 65 1.87 -1.38 3.82
C TYR A 65 3.39 -1.41 3.56
N GLU A 66 3.79 -1.85 2.37
CA GLU A 66 5.21 -1.93 1.98
C GLU A 66 5.82 -0.56 1.70
N GLU A 67 5.08 0.27 0.98
CA GLU A 67 5.41 1.66 0.71
C GLU A 67 4.20 2.51 1.05
N ILE A 68 4.46 3.70 1.61
CA ILE A 68 3.44 4.66 2.00
C ILE A 68 3.95 6.04 1.59
N VAL A 69 3.23 6.70 0.68
CA VAL A 69 3.68 7.98 0.13
C VAL A 69 2.50 8.96 0.04
N TRP A 70 2.58 10.02 0.84
CA TRP A 70 1.64 11.14 0.77
C TRP A 70 1.86 11.97 -0.50
N SER A 71 0.75 12.45 -1.08
CA SER A 71 0.83 13.49 -2.09
C SER A 71 1.31 14.81 -1.47
N PRO A 72 2.03 15.66 -2.24
CA PRO A 72 2.56 16.93 -1.74
C PRO A 72 1.48 17.87 -1.18
N ASP A 73 0.27 17.79 -1.72
CA ASP A 73 -0.88 18.61 -1.30
C ASP A 73 -1.63 18.03 -0.08
N SER A 74 -1.16 16.92 0.49
CA SER A 74 -1.77 16.25 1.65
C SER A 74 -3.20 15.73 1.44
N ARG A 75 -3.68 15.69 0.19
CA ARG A 75 -5.04 15.22 -0.14
C ARG A 75 -5.10 13.75 -0.46
N TYR A 76 -3.98 13.12 -0.80
CA TYR A 76 -3.93 11.71 -1.20
C TYR A 76 -2.80 10.97 -0.49
N LEU A 77 -3.02 9.68 -0.31
CA LEU A 77 -2.04 8.72 0.20
C LEU A 77 -2.01 7.53 -0.75
N ALA A 78 -0.85 7.24 -1.33
CA ALA A 78 -0.63 6.01 -2.06
C ALA A 78 0.04 5.00 -1.14
N VAL A 79 -0.47 3.76 -1.16
CA VAL A 79 0.07 2.65 -0.38
C VAL A 79 0.21 1.42 -1.24
N THR A 80 1.22 0.59 -0.96
CA THR A 80 1.29 -0.76 -1.51
C THR A 80 0.98 -1.82 -0.46
N THR A 81 0.05 -2.70 -0.79
CA THR A 81 -0.39 -3.78 0.10
C THR A 81 0.10 -5.11 -0.45
N ARG A 82 0.82 -5.88 0.39
CA ARG A 82 1.26 -7.22 0.03
C ARG A 82 0.14 -8.23 0.25
N GLY A 83 -0.61 -8.56 -0.79
CA GLY A 83 -1.67 -9.57 -0.71
C GLY A 83 -1.15 -11.00 -0.52
N THR A 84 0.00 -11.33 -1.10
CA THR A 84 0.67 -12.63 -0.94
C THR A 84 2.18 -12.46 -0.99
N LYS A 85 2.96 -13.54 -0.81
CA LYS A 85 4.42 -13.51 -1.05
C LYS A 85 4.77 -13.00 -2.46
N THR A 86 3.83 -13.08 -3.39
CA THR A 86 4.05 -12.94 -4.83
C THR A 86 3.25 -11.79 -5.44
N THR A 87 2.42 -11.11 -4.66
CA THR A 87 1.57 -10.01 -5.14
C THR A 87 1.67 -8.81 -4.22
N VAL A 88 1.87 -7.65 -4.85
CA VAL A 88 1.81 -6.34 -4.21
C VAL A 88 0.91 -5.46 -5.06
N SER A 89 -0.17 -4.99 -4.45
CA SER A 89 -1.19 -4.17 -5.08
C SER A 89 -1.01 -2.71 -4.66
N LEU A 90 -1.46 -1.79 -5.51
CA LEU A 90 -1.50 -0.36 -5.22
C LEU A 90 -2.91 0.03 -4.77
N GLU A 91 -3.01 0.79 -3.70
CA GLU A 91 -4.23 1.48 -3.27
C GLU A 91 -3.94 2.97 -3.10
N ILE A 92 -4.95 3.80 -3.37
CA ILE A 92 -4.86 5.25 -3.20
C ILE A 92 -6.06 5.70 -2.38
N TYR A 93 -5.80 6.49 -1.35
CA TYR A 93 -6.82 7.04 -0.47
C TYR A 93 -6.85 8.56 -0.60
N ARG A 94 -8.05 9.13 -0.65
CA ARG A 94 -8.31 10.57 -0.65
C ARG A 94 -8.79 11.00 0.73
N PHE A 95 -8.12 12.00 1.27
CA PHE A 95 -8.42 12.57 2.58
C PHE A 95 -9.19 13.87 2.44
N GLU A 96 -10.28 13.97 3.17
CA GLU A 96 -11.07 15.18 3.33
C GLU A 96 -11.32 15.41 4.82
N ALA A 97 -11.73 16.64 5.18
CA ALA A 97 -12.06 16.93 6.58
C ALA A 97 -13.16 16.00 7.12
N GLY A 98 -14.13 15.62 6.28
CA GLY A 98 -15.27 14.79 6.68
C GLY A 98 -14.98 13.28 6.74
N GLY A 99 -13.92 12.79 6.09
CA GLY A 99 -13.66 11.37 5.97
C GLY A 99 -12.56 11.03 4.97
N VAL A 100 -12.34 9.73 4.79
CA VAL A 100 -11.41 9.18 3.79
C VAL A 100 -12.19 8.31 2.83
N THR A 101 -11.86 8.40 1.54
CA THR A 101 -12.43 7.55 0.49
C THR A 101 -11.32 6.90 -0.32
N GLN A 102 -11.53 5.68 -0.79
CA GLN A 102 -10.59 5.04 -1.71
C GLN A 102 -10.79 5.59 -3.12
N VAL A 103 -9.69 5.95 -3.79
CA VAL A 103 -9.69 6.41 -5.18
C VAL A 103 -9.82 5.21 -6.11
N LYS A 104 -10.75 5.30 -7.06
CA LYS A 104 -10.92 4.29 -8.11
C LYS A 104 -9.76 4.38 -9.10
N ILE A 105 -8.93 3.34 -9.17
CA ILE A 105 -7.84 3.24 -10.14
C ILE A 105 -8.24 2.38 -11.35
N PRO A 106 -7.68 2.63 -12.55
CA PRO A 106 -7.91 1.77 -13.70
C PRO A 106 -7.25 0.39 -13.47
N ASP A 107 -7.73 -0.63 -14.19
CA ASP A 107 -7.06 -1.93 -14.22
C ASP A 107 -5.79 -1.84 -15.08
N TYR A 108 -4.77 -1.22 -14.49
CA TYR A 108 -3.47 -1.07 -15.15
C TYR A 108 -2.85 -2.42 -15.43
N ARG A 109 -3.10 -3.45 -14.60
CA ARG A 109 -2.55 -4.79 -14.79
C ARG A 109 -3.11 -5.45 -16.04
N LEU A 110 -4.42 -5.39 -16.27
CA LEU A 110 -5.02 -5.87 -17.51
C LEU A 110 -4.49 -5.07 -18.71
N ASN A 111 -4.23 -3.76 -18.57
CA ASN A 111 -3.56 -2.99 -19.61
C ASN A 111 -2.16 -3.52 -19.94
N LEU A 112 -1.36 -3.89 -18.93
CA LEU A 112 -0.04 -4.48 -19.14
C LEU A 112 -0.15 -5.83 -19.86
N LEU A 113 -1.05 -6.72 -19.41
CA LEU A 113 -1.27 -8.02 -20.04
C LEU A 113 -1.71 -7.87 -21.51
N GLY A 114 -2.59 -6.91 -21.80
CA GLY A 114 -3.04 -6.62 -23.16
C GLY A 114 -1.90 -6.21 -24.11
N ARG A 115 -0.84 -5.56 -23.60
CA ARG A 115 0.37 -5.24 -24.39
C ARG A 115 1.18 -6.47 -24.80
N HIS A 116 0.93 -7.60 -24.16
CA HIS A 116 1.48 -8.91 -24.49
C HIS A 116 0.44 -9.85 -25.14
N ASN A 117 -0.70 -9.31 -25.60
CA ASN A 117 -1.83 -10.07 -26.16
C ASN A 117 -2.42 -11.11 -25.18
N LEU A 118 -2.44 -10.78 -23.89
CA LEU A 118 -2.99 -11.62 -22.81
C LEU A 118 -4.19 -10.94 -22.13
N VAL A 119 -5.11 -11.76 -21.64
CA VAL A 119 -6.27 -11.32 -20.82
C VAL A 119 -6.20 -11.87 -19.38
N SER A 120 -5.24 -12.75 -19.12
CA SER A 120 -4.97 -13.38 -17.83
C SER A 120 -3.51 -13.85 -17.78
N GLY A 121 -3.11 -14.39 -16.65
CA GLY A 121 -1.77 -14.96 -16.44
C GLY A 121 -0.93 -14.14 -15.47
N GLY A 122 0.09 -14.79 -14.91
CA GLY A 122 1.11 -14.14 -14.11
C GLY A 122 0.69 -13.86 -12.69
N ARG A 123 0.59 -14.88 -11.82
CA ARG A 123 0.33 -14.67 -10.37
C ARG A 123 1.30 -13.68 -9.67
N TYR A 124 2.40 -13.32 -10.31
CA TYR A 124 3.44 -12.46 -9.78
C TYR A 124 3.27 -11.05 -10.32
N SER A 125 2.98 -10.11 -9.43
CA SER A 125 2.70 -8.71 -9.78
C SER A 125 3.17 -7.84 -8.65
N PHE A 126 4.03 -6.87 -8.94
CA PHE A 126 4.54 -6.00 -7.90
C PHE A 126 4.50 -4.55 -8.34
N ALA A 127 3.69 -3.74 -7.66
CA ALA A 127 3.76 -2.29 -7.72
C ALA A 127 4.76 -1.77 -6.67
N ARG A 128 5.71 -0.93 -7.09
CA ARG A 128 6.83 -0.45 -6.25
C ARG A 128 7.30 0.94 -6.66
N GLN A 129 8.18 1.54 -5.87
CA GLN A 129 8.88 2.79 -6.19
C GLN A 129 7.89 3.94 -6.46
N ILE A 130 6.96 4.12 -5.52
CA ILE A 130 5.87 5.08 -5.67
C ILE A 130 6.40 6.50 -5.46
N THR A 131 6.04 7.41 -6.38
CA THR A 131 6.41 8.84 -6.30
C THR A 131 5.28 9.72 -6.81
N TRP A 132 5.12 10.89 -6.18
CA TRP A 132 4.17 11.91 -6.62
C TRP A 132 4.86 13.05 -7.36
N THR A 133 4.20 13.57 -8.39
CA THR A 133 4.54 14.86 -9.02
C THR A 133 3.23 15.61 -9.25
N GLY A 134 2.93 16.59 -8.40
CA GLY A 134 1.61 17.22 -8.38
C GLY A 134 0.52 16.19 -8.07
N SER A 135 -0.47 16.08 -8.94
CA SER A 135 -1.57 15.09 -8.88
C SER A 135 -1.29 13.81 -9.68
N THR A 136 -0.07 13.63 -10.20
CA THR A 136 0.31 12.42 -10.93
C THR A 136 1.11 11.49 -10.02
N LEU A 137 0.67 10.24 -9.92
CA LEU A 137 1.38 9.15 -9.28
C LEU A 137 2.21 8.40 -10.31
N THR A 138 3.51 8.21 -10.05
CA THR A 138 4.39 7.36 -10.85
C THR A 138 4.85 6.17 -10.02
N PHE A 139 4.82 4.97 -10.58
CA PHE A 139 5.33 3.76 -9.94
C PHE A 139 5.82 2.75 -10.97
N SER A 140 6.63 1.79 -10.53
CA SER A 140 7.08 0.66 -11.33
C SER A 140 6.18 -0.54 -11.10
N SER A 141 5.83 -1.25 -12.17
CA SER A 141 5.14 -2.53 -12.12
C SER A 141 5.96 -3.60 -12.81
N GLU A 142 6.25 -4.70 -12.12
CA GLU A 142 6.94 -5.85 -12.69
C GLU A 142 6.25 -7.16 -12.32
N GLY A 143 6.44 -8.17 -13.17
CA GLY A 143 5.79 -9.46 -12.98
C GLY A 143 6.11 -10.46 -14.08
N SER A 144 5.58 -11.66 -13.90
CA SER A 144 5.66 -12.72 -14.90
C SER A 144 4.42 -12.70 -15.79
N LEU A 145 4.57 -13.03 -17.07
CA LEU A 145 3.47 -13.33 -17.99
C LEU A 145 2.95 -14.78 -17.81
N LEU A 146 3.78 -15.65 -17.22
CA LEU A 146 3.47 -17.05 -16.93
C LEU A 146 3.05 -17.24 -15.46
N ASP A 147 2.13 -18.18 -15.25
CA ASP A 147 1.83 -18.66 -13.91
C ASP A 147 2.96 -19.53 -13.35
N GLY A 148 3.18 -19.44 -12.04
CA GLY A 148 4.19 -20.24 -11.34
C GLY A 148 5.61 -19.65 -11.30
N VAL A 149 5.97 -18.74 -12.21
CA VAL A 149 7.30 -18.13 -12.27
C VAL A 149 7.45 -16.99 -11.26
N SER A 150 8.17 -17.24 -10.16
CA SER A 150 8.30 -16.29 -9.04
C SER A 150 9.49 -15.35 -9.08
N ASN A 151 10.46 -15.68 -9.92
CA ASN A 151 11.74 -15.02 -9.98
C ASN A 151 12.02 -14.64 -11.44
N PRO A 152 12.39 -13.38 -11.72
CA PRO A 152 12.74 -12.94 -13.08
C PRO A 152 13.86 -13.78 -13.72
N ARG A 153 14.68 -14.47 -12.92
CA ARG A 153 15.75 -15.33 -13.43
C ARG A 153 15.27 -16.67 -13.97
N ASP A 154 14.10 -17.14 -13.56
CA ASP A 154 13.60 -18.47 -13.94
C ASP A 154 13.05 -18.47 -15.38
N SER A 155 12.55 -17.32 -15.85
CA SER A 155 12.04 -17.11 -17.21
C SER A 155 12.11 -15.62 -17.59
N PRO A 156 13.32 -15.09 -17.86
CA PRO A 156 13.55 -13.66 -18.07
C PRO A 156 12.80 -13.09 -19.27
N GLU A 157 12.59 -13.89 -20.32
CA GLU A 157 11.83 -13.53 -21.52
C GLU A 157 10.33 -13.32 -21.26
N ASN A 158 9.81 -13.90 -20.17
CA ASN A 158 8.42 -13.74 -19.75
C ASN A 158 8.27 -12.75 -18.59
N TRP A 159 9.35 -12.07 -18.18
CA TRP A 159 9.29 -11.07 -17.14
C TRP A 159 9.11 -9.68 -17.73
N TYR A 160 8.03 -9.00 -17.36
CA TYR A 160 7.80 -7.62 -17.78
C TYR A 160 8.24 -6.63 -16.69
N ARG A 161 8.60 -5.43 -17.13
CA ARG A 161 8.80 -4.27 -16.26
C ARG A 161 8.30 -3.01 -16.96
N TYR A 162 7.40 -2.29 -16.30
CA TYR A 162 6.82 -1.06 -16.80
C TYR A 162 6.93 0.05 -15.76
N GLN A 163 7.12 1.29 -16.21
CA GLN A 163 6.78 2.47 -15.43
C GLN A 163 5.37 2.91 -15.79
N ILE A 164 4.56 3.17 -14.78
CA ILE A 164 3.16 3.55 -14.91
C ILE A 164 2.98 4.95 -14.31
N LYS A 165 2.19 5.78 -14.99
CA LYS A 165 1.70 7.06 -14.49
C LYS A 165 0.18 7.05 -14.41
N LEU A 166 -0.34 7.47 -13.26
CA LEU A 166 -1.75 7.69 -13.02
C LEU A 166 -1.99 9.16 -12.71
N ASP A 167 -2.88 9.81 -13.45
CA ASP A 167 -3.34 11.16 -13.13
C ASP A 167 -4.58 11.06 -12.25
N ILE A 168 -4.58 11.75 -11.10
CA ILE A 168 -5.64 11.64 -10.09
C ILE A 168 -6.59 12.83 -10.19
N TYR A 169 -7.89 12.52 -10.30
CA TYR A 169 -8.99 13.47 -10.41
C TYR A 169 -10.04 13.20 -9.33
N GLY A 170 -9.84 13.75 -8.14
CA GLY A 170 -10.75 13.55 -7.02
C GLY A 170 -10.87 12.07 -6.64
N GLY A 171 -12.06 11.49 -6.82
CA GLY A 171 -12.34 10.09 -6.46
C GLY A 171 -11.87 9.03 -7.47
N SER A 172 -11.25 9.42 -8.59
CA SER A 172 -10.79 8.50 -9.63
C SER A 172 -9.40 8.83 -10.15
N ALA A 173 -8.79 7.86 -10.81
CA ALA A 173 -7.52 7.98 -11.51
C ALA A 173 -7.65 7.51 -12.96
N GLU A 174 -6.80 8.04 -13.83
CA GLU A 174 -6.68 7.60 -15.22
C GLU A 174 -5.24 7.20 -15.55
N LEU A 175 -5.10 6.22 -16.44
CA LEU A 175 -3.81 5.76 -16.92
C LEU A 175 -3.25 6.74 -17.95
N SER A 176 -2.36 7.63 -17.52
CA SER A 176 -1.83 8.69 -18.39
C SER A 176 -0.61 8.26 -19.19
N LYS A 177 0.21 7.34 -18.65
CA LYS A 177 1.38 6.81 -19.37
C LYS A 177 1.76 5.42 -18.90
N VAL A 178 2.22 4.59 -19.84
CA VAL A 178 2.90 3.32 -19.58
C VAL A 178 4.17 3.29 -20.44
N VAL A 179 5.31 3.06 -19.81
CA VAL A 179 6.62 2.98 -20.47
C VAL A 179 7.21 1.62 -20.19
N ASP A 180 7.57 0.89 -21.24
CA ASP A 180 8.30 -0.37 -21.12
C ASP A 180 9.75 -0.08 -20.70
N LEU A 181 10.23 -0.80 -19.68
CA LEU A 181 11.54 -0.60 -19.07
C LEU A 181 12.51 -1.75 -19.37
N LYS A 182 12.27 -2.52 -20.46
CA LYS A 182 13.14 -3.64 -20.90
C LYS A 182 14.63 -3.42 -20.60
#